data_AF-A0A0F9IK84-F1
#
_entry.id   AF-A0A0F9IK84-F1
#
_cell.length_a   1.000
_cell.length_b   1.000
_cell.length_c   1.000
_cell.angle_alpha   90.00
_cell.angle_beta   90.00
_cell.angle_gamma   90.00
#
_symmetry.space_group_name_H-M   'P 1'
#
loop_
_entity.id
_entity.type
_entity.pdbx_description
1 polymer ?
#
loop_
_entity_poly.entity_id
_entity_poly.type
_entity_poly.pdbx_seq_one_letter_code
_entity_poly.pdbx_strand_id
1 'polypeptide(L)'
;MFPLIYQAGILPAGRNRILPPRLAGGQTFYAPLASSSPTFTRASVATAVNGAGFLEAVASGVPRFGGAGLLIEGAQTNQVPWSEDMTNAAWIKYQSTVAGNAIASPYVGQPVIADKVQENAANDYHDVYEPYTGTANWMDTISTFAKKGERDWIYFGMFDGVGGIADVWFNLNTGTIGSSFLAGGFTIVGGPWMIPLVDGWFRVGFT
;
A
#
# COMPACT_ATOMS: atom_id res chain seq x y z
N MET A 1 -8.05 -2.03 8.21
CA MET A 1 -7.84 -1.05 7.12
C MET A 1 -6.33 -0.97 6.90
N PHE A 2 -5.81 -1.47 5.78
CA PHE A 2 -4.46 -2.03 5.73
C PHE A 2 -3.34 -1.00 5.52
N PRO A 3 -2.43 -0.84 6.48
CA PRO A 3 -1.04 -0.78 6.14
C PRO A 3 -0.56 -2.16 5.68
N LEU A 4 0.03 -2.22 4.50
CA LEU A 4 0.63 -3.45 3.96
C LEU A 4 2.12 -3.19 3.81
N ILE A 5 2.94 -3.95 4.52
CA ILE A 5 4.35 -4.18 4.15
C ILE A 5 4.40 -5.54 3.46
N TYR A 6 4.83 -5.55 2.20
CA TYR A 6 5.01 -6.79 1.46
C TYR A 6 6.34 -6.88 0.71
N GLN A 7 6.97 -8.04 0.84
CA GLN A 7 8.29 -8.41 0.35
C GLN A 7 8.26 -8.99 -1.10
N ALA A 8 8.52 -8.19 -2.15
CA ALA A 8 8.37 -8.61 -3.56
C ALA A 8 9.53 -9.43 -4.11
N GLY A 9 9.28 -10.68 -4.53
CA GLY A 9 10.29 -11.54 -5.16
C GLY A 9 10.76 -11.06 -6.52
N ILE A 10 12.08 -10.97 -6.70
CA ILE A 10 12.71 -10.73 -8.00
C ILE A 10 12.47 -11.96 -8.89
N LEU A 11 11.71 -11.78 -9.98
CA LEU A 11 11.71 -12.75 -11.07
C LEU A 11 13.03 -12.60 -11.85
N PRO A 12 13.81 -13.66 -12.08
CA PRO A 12 15.05 -13.59 -12.86
C PRO A 12 14.77 -13.04 -14.26
N ALA A 13 15.41 -11.92 -14.61
CA ALA A 13 15.43 -11.40 -15.97
C ALA A 13 16.22 -12.37 -16.86
N GLY A 14 15.52 -13.22 -17.61
CA GLY A 14 16.19 -14.22 -18.42
C GLY A 14 15.27 -15.07 -19.29
N ARG A 15 14.60 -14.46 -20.28
CA ARG A 15 14.34 -15.14 -21.57
C ARG A 15 14.45 -14.14 -22.70
N ASN A 16 15.43 -14.40 -23.58
CA ASN A 16 15.56 -13.80 -24.90
C ASN A 16 14.20 -13.82 -25.61
N ARG A 17 13.53 -12.68 -25.69
CA ARG A 17 12.40 -12.49 -26.59
C ARG A 17 12.97 -11.95 -27.89
N ILE A 18 13.09 -12.83 -28.89
CA ILE A 18 13.27 -12.43 -30.29
C ILE A 18 12.16 -11.44 -30.60
N LEU A 19 12.50 -10.17 -30.80
CA LEU A 19 11.53 -9.15 -31.21
C LEU A 19 11.24 -9.37 -32.70
N PRO A 20 10.00 -9.70 -33.11
CA PRO A 20 9.64 -9.58 -34.51
C PRO A 20 9.69 -8.10 -34.94
N PRO A 21 9.93 -7.81 -36.23
CA PRO A 21 10.10 -6.45 -36.72
C PRO A 21 8.89 -5.55 -36.42
N ARG A 22 9.18 -4.29 -36.08
CA ARG A 22 8.22 -3.21 -35.81
C ARG A 22 7.22 -3.08 -36.96
N LEU A 23 5.95 -3.40 -36.69
CA LEU A 23 4.84 -3.14 -37.61
C LEU A 23 4.21 -1.79 -37.30
N ALA A 24 4.19 -0.92 -38.30
CA ALA A 24 3.50 0.37 -38.25
C ALA A 24 2.00 0.16 -38.55
N GLY A 25 1.15 0.78 -37.74
CA GLY A 25 -0.29 0.91 -37.99
C GLY A 25 -1.15 -0.20 -37.38
N GLY A 26 -1.92 0.16 -36.34
CA GLY A 26 -3.25 -0.37 -35.97
C GLY A 26 -3.60 -1.86 -36.19
N GLN A 27 -2.65 -2.79 -36.16
CA GLN A 27 -2.94 -4.21 -36.32
C GLN A 27 -3.15 -4.86 -34.95
N THR A 28 -4.40 -5.19 -34.65
CA THR A 28 -4.76 -6.05 -33.53
C THR A 28 -4.35 -7.48 -33.88
N PHE A 29 -3.32 -8.00 -33.22
CA PHE A 29 -2.98 -9.41 -33.31
C PHE A 29 -4.00 -10.23 -32.51
N TYR A 30 -4.98 -10.82 -33.19
CA TYR A 30 -5.76 -11.91 -32.63
C TYR A 30 -4.92 -13.19 -32.70
N ALA A 31 -4.12 -13.46 -31.69
CA ALA A 31 -3.71 -14.84 -31.43
C ALA A 31 -4.95 -15.56 -30.88
N PRO A 32 -5.50 -16.59 -31.55
CA PRO A 32 -6.51 -17.42 -30.90
C PRO A 32 -5.84 -18.04 -29.68
N LEU A 33 -6.27 -17.65 -28.48
CA LEU A 33 -5.97 -18.41 -27.28
C LEU A 33 -6.57 -19.79 -27.56
N ALA A 34 -5.73 -20.82 -27.71
CA ALA A 34 -6.19 -22.17 -27.95
C ALA A 34 -7.15 -22.58 -26.83
N SER A 35 -8.45 -22.45 -27.13
CA SER A 35 -9.63 -22.94 -26.40
C SER A 35 -9.42 -23.32 -24.93
N SER A 36 -9.01 -22.35 -24.11
CA SER A 36 -9.17 -22.40 -22.67
C SER A 36 -9.48 -20.98 -22.23
N SER A 37 -10.67 -20.77 -21.68
CA SER A 37 -10.90 -19.57 -20.89
C SER A 37 -9.82 -19.56 -19.80
N PRO A 38 -9.02 -18.49 -19.66
CA PRO A 38 -8.01 -18.44 -18.62
C PRO A 38 -8.68 -18.67 -17.26
N THR A 39 -8.24 -19.70 -16.54
CA THR A 39 -8.75 -19.99 -15.19
C THR A 39 -8.00 -19.10 -14.19
N PHE A 40 -8.75 -18.38 -13.36
CA PHE A 40 -8.21 -17.61 -12.25
C PHE A 40 -8.44 -18.36 -10.95
N THR A 41 -7.37 -18.61 -10.20
CA THR A 41 -7.46 -19.26 -8.88
C THR A 41 -6.77 -18.38 -7.84
N ARG A 42 -7.50 -18.01 -6.80
CA ARG A 42 -6.97 -17.39 -5.57
C ARG A 42 -7.67 -18.05 -4.39
N ALA A 43 -6.92 -18.47 -3.38
CA ALA A 43 -7.45 -19.26 -2.26
C ALA A 43 -7.96 -18.42 -1.06
N SER A 44 -7.97 -17.08 -1.17
CA SER A 44 -8.32 -16.18 -0.08
C SER A 44 -9.26 -15.06 -0.53
N VAL A 45 -10.00 -14.49 0.43
CA VAL A 45 -10.65 -13.19 0.25
C VAL A 45 -9.54 -12.13 0.08
N ALA A 46 -9.75 -11.19 -0.84
CA ALA A 46 -8.85 -10.06 -1.05
C ALA A 46 -9.63 -8.75 -0.97
N THR A 47 -8.95 -7.61 -1.07
CA THR A 47 -9.61 -6.30 -1.10
C THR A 47 -9.31 -5.53 -2.37
N ALA A 48 -10.27 -4.79 -2.89
CA ALA A 48 -10.11 -3.94 -4.08
C ALA A 48 -10.75 -2.57 -3.86
N VAL A 49 -10.30 -1.57 -4.61
CA VAL A 49 -11.02 -0.30 -4.72
C VAL A 49 -12.07 -0.45 -5.82
N ASN A 50 -13.34 -0.24 -5.50
CA ASN A 50 -14.42 -0.31 -6.48
C ASN A 50 -14.55 0.97 -7.30
N GLY A 51 -15.44 0.97 -8.31
CA GLY A 51 -15.66 2.12 -9.19
C GLY A 51 -16.15 3.38 -8.47
N ALA A 52 -16.60 3.28 -7.22
CA ALA A 52 -17.01 4.40 -6.38
C ALA A 52 -15.90 4.88 -5.41
N GLY A 53 -14.70 4.30 -5.47
CA GLY A 53 -13.57 4.70 -4.62
C GLY A 53 -13.58 4.11 -3.21
N PHE A 54 -14.47 3.15 -2.92
CA PHE A 54 -14.47 2.42 -1.66
C PHE A 54 -13.61 1.16 -1.73
N LEU A 55 -13.07 0.74 -0.59
CA LEU A 55 -12.50 -0.58 -0.38
C LEU A 55 -13.61 -1.61 -0.16
N GLU A 56 -13.52 -2.76 -0.83
CA GLU A 56 -14.47 -3.85 -0.67
C GLU A 56 -13.78 -5.22 -0.64
N ALA A 57 -14.41 -6.19 0.02
CA ALA A 57 -13.99 -7.59 -0.04
C ALA A 57 -14.34 -8.20 -1.40
N VAL A 58 -13.36 -8.85 -2.00
CA VAL A 58 -13.51 -9.66 -3.21
C VAL A 58 -13.36 -11.13 -2.82
N ALA A 59 -14.42 -11.90 -3.07
CA ALA A 59 -14.50 -13.30 -2.69
C ALA A 59 -13.37 -14.15 -3.32
N SER A 60 -13.01 -15.24 -2.62
CA SER A 60 -12.03 -16.23 -3.10
C SER A 60 -12.38 -16.71 -4.52
N GLY A 61 -11.37 -16.90 -5.37
CA GLY A 61 -11.54 -17.28 -6.77
C GLY A 61 -12.14 -16.20 -7.70
N VAL A 62 -12.46 -14.99 -7.20
CA VAL A 62 -12.99 -13.89 -8.03
C VAL A 62 -11.86 -12.91 -8.40
N PRO A 63 -11.63 -12.60 -9.69
CA PRO A 63 -10.61 -11.63 -10.08
C PRO A 63 -10.90 -10.23 -9.51
N ARG A 64 -9.84 -9.51 -9.13
CA ARG A 64 -9.93 -8.10 -8.73
C ARG A 64 -9.70 -7.21 -9.95
N PHE A 65 -10.48 -6.14 -10.08
CA PHE A 65 -10.27 -5.12 -11.10
C PHE A 65 -9.96 -3.79 -10.44
N GLY A 66 -9.02 -3.04 -11.00
CA GLY A 66 -8.73 -1.66 -10.65
C GLY A 66 -8.90 -0.75 -11.86
N GLY A 67 -8.58 0.54 -11.70
CA GLY A 67 -8.71 1.54 -12.77
C GLY A 67 -7.92 1.24 -14.06
N ALA A 68 -6.93 0.33 -14.00
CA ALA A 68 -6.13 -0.11 -15.14
C ALA A 68 -6.50 -1.52 -15.66
N GLY A 69 -7.59 -2.12 -15.18
CA GLY A 69 -8.04 -3.45 -15.57
C GLY A 69 -7.80 -4.53 -14.51
N LEU A 70 -7.51 -5.76 -14.96
CA LEU A 70 -7.32 -6.92 -14.09
C LEU A 70 -6.09 -6.74 -13.20
N LEU A 71 -6.28 -6.83 -11.89
CA LEU A 71 -5.22 -6.76 -10.90
C LEU A 71 -4.64 -8.17 -10.68
N ILE A 72 -3.40 -8.37 -11.13
CA ILE A 72 -2.62 -9.59 -10.94
C ILE A 72 -1.41 -9.27 -10.07
N GLU A 73 -1.32 -9.92 -8.92
CA GLU A 73 -0.20 -9.85 -7.99
C GLU A 73 0.22 -11.26 -7.59
N GLY A 74 1.46 -11.42 -7.12
CA GLY A 74 1.94 -12.70 -6.58
C GLY A 74 1.19 -13.10 -5.31
N ALA A 75 1.46 -14.30 -4.79
CA ALA A 75 1.00 -14.67 -3.45
C ALA A 75 1.84 -13.92 -2.41
N GLN A 76 1.23 -13.00 -1.68
CA GLN A 76 1.92 -12.07 -0.79
C GLN A 76 1.37 -12.19 0.65
N THR A 77 2.22 -12.02 1.66
CA THR A 77 1.86 -12.06 3.10
C THR A 77 2.18 -10.72 3.75
N ASN A 78 1.19 -10.07 4.36
CA ASN A 78 1.43 -8.86 5.13
C ASN A 78 2.39 -9.16 6.30
N GLN A 79 3.48 -8.39 6.40
CA GLN A 79 4.47 -8.56 7.47
C GLN A 79 4.15 -7.74 8.73
N VAL A 80 3.14 -6.87 8.69
CA VAL A 80 2.70 -6.06 9.83
C VAL A 80 1.42 -6.70 10.42
N PRO A 81 1.50 -7.39 11.56
CA PRO A 81 0.30 -7.91 12.23
C PRO A 81 -0.54 -6.76 12.78
N TRP A 82 -1.83 -7.00 13.10
CA TRP A 82 -2.71 -5.96 13.67
C TRP A 82 -2.71 -4.64 12.90
N SER A 83 -2.47 -4.70 11.59
CA SER A 83 -2.34 -3.53 10.72
C SER A 83 -3.57 -2.61 10.78
N GLU A 84 -4.73 -3.18 11.05
CA GLU A 84 -6.01 -2.52 11.16
C GLU A 84 -6.35 -1.97 12.55
N ASP A 85 -5.56 -2.30 13.57
CA ASP A 85 -5.81 -1.96 14.96
C ASP A 85 -4.52 -1.43 15.60
N MET A 86 -4.28 -0.14 15.40
CA MET A 86 -3.15 0.57 15.99
C MET A 86 -3.30 0.74 17.51
N THR A 87 -4.44 0.37 18.11
CA THR A 87 -4.57 0.32 19.57
C THR A 87 -3.84 -0.86 20.19
N ASN A 88 -3.58 -1.91 19.40
CA ASN A 88 -2.88 -3.10 19.84
C ASN A 88 -1.50 -2.77 20.44
N ALA A 89 -1.05 -3.60 21.39
CA ALA A 89 0.23 -3.42 22.08
C ALA A 89 1.45 -3.66 21.17
N ALA A 90 1.28 -4.31 20.02
CA ALA A 90 2.34 -4.46 19.02
C ALA A 90 2.78 -3.11 18.43
N TRP A 91 1.85 -2.14 18.37
CA TRP A 91 2.13 -0.77 17.94
C TRP A 91 2.70 0.07 19.09
N ILE A 92 3.94 0.50 18.93
CA ILE A 92 4.60 1.45 19.82
C ILE A 92 4.06 2.85 19.52
N LYS A 93 3.70 3.57 20.59
CA LYS A 93 3.09 4.89 20.54
C LYS A 93 4.04 5.88 21.22
N TYR A 94 4.89 6.51 20.44
CA TYR A 94 5.90 7.44 20.95
C TYR A 94 5.37 8.87 20.90
N GLN A 95 5.21 9.48 22.08
CA GLN A 95 4.64 10.81 22.26
C GLN A 95 3.27 10.99 21.58
N SER A 96 2.53 9.90 21.44
CA SER A 96 1.28 9.82 20.70
C SER A 96 0.30 8.90 21.43
N THR A 97 -0.97 9.03 21.08
CA THR A 97 -2.06 8.17 21.54
C THR A 97 -2.87 7.71 20.34
N VAL A 98 -3.53 6.56 20.48
CA VAL A 98 -4.42 6.02 19.46
C VAL A 98 -5.80 5.79 20.05
N ALA A 99 -6.81 6.44 19.47
CA ALA A 99 -8.21 6.13 19.73
C ALA A 99 -8.72 5.21 18.62
N GLY A 100 -9.05 3.97 18.99
CA GLY A 100 -9.51 2.97 18.03
C GLY A 100 -10.93 3.24 17.53
N ASN A 101 -11.23 2.82 16.30
CA ASN A 101 -12.59 2.89 15.73
C ASN A 101 -13.24 4.28 15.90
N ALA A 102 -12.50 5.34 15.57
CA ALA A 102 -12.90 6.72 15.83
C ALA A 102 -13.82 7.29 14.73
N ILE A 103 -13.58 6.92 13.46
CA ILE A 103 -14.30 7.47 12.31
C ILE A 103 -14.58 6.41 11.23
N ALA A 104 -15.38 6.82 10.24
CA ALA A 104 -15.61 6.04 9.05
C ALA A 104 -14.37 5.79 8.22
N SER A 105 -14.12 4.51 7.99
CA SER A 105 -13.14 4.03 7.04
C SER A 105 -13.71 4.07 5.61
N PRO A 106 -12.87 4.03 4.57
CA PRO A 106 -13.29 3.88 3.19
C PRO A 106 -13.71 2.44 2.87
N TYR A 107 -13.88 1.56 3.86
CA TYR A 107 -14.34 0.19 3.67
C TYR A 107 -15.86 0.11 3.61
N VAL A 108 -16.40 -0.48 2.54
CA VAL A 108 -17.84 -0.67 2.35
C VAL A 108 -18.45 -1.47 3.48
N GLY A 109 -19.54 -0.94 4.04
CA GLY A 109 -20.35 -1.64 5.05
C GLY A 109 -19.73 -1.67 6.45
N GLN A 110 -18.59 -1.01 6.69
CA GLN A 110 -18.01 -0.87 8.04
C GLN A 110 -17.66 0.60 8.32
N PRO A 111 -18.64 1.40 8.78
CA PRO A 111 -18.54 2.84 8.76
C PRO A 111 -17.87 3.44 10.00
N VAL A 112 -17.33 2.67 10.95
CA VAL A 112 -16.57 3.24 12.09
C VAL A 112 -15.49 2.24 12.54
N ILE A 113 -14.44 2.10 11.75
CA ILE A 113 -13.32 1.19 12.04
C ILE A 113 -11.94 1.82 11.81
N ALA A 114 -11.89 3.14 11.56
CA ALA A 114 -10.62 3.83 11.35
C ALA A 114 -10.11 4.39 12.68
N ASP A 115 -8.85 4.12 12.97
CA ASP A 115 -8.20 4.62 14.18
C ASP A 115 -7.78 6.09 14.01
N LYS A 116 -7.76 6.82 15.13
CA LYS A 116 -7.25 8.19 15.19
C LYS A 116 -5.95 8.21 15.99
N VAL A 117 -4.88 8.61 15.33
CA VAL A 117 -3.61 8.96 15.99
C VAL A 117 -3.67 10.42 16.43
N GLN A 118 -3.22 10.70 17.64
CA GLN A 118 -3.13 12.05 18.19
C GLN A 118 -1.83 12.21 18.96
N GLU A 119 -1.05 13.22 18.60
CA GLU A 119 0.12 13.62 19.36
C GLU A 119 -0.18 14.19 20.75
N ASN A 120 0.80 14.10 21.65
CA ASN A 120 0.78 14.82 22.91
C ASN A 120 1.51 16.19 22.79
N ALA A 121 1.71 16.86 23.93
CA ALA A 121 2.33 18.19 23.97
C ALA A 121 3.87 18.19 24.09
N ALA A 122 4.53 17.03 24.00
CA ALA A 122 5.99 16.96 24.08
C ALA A 122 6.66 17.61 22.86
N ASN A 123 7.77 18.30 23.08
CA ASN A 123 8.56 18.92 22.01
C ASN A 123 9.64 17.95 21.50
N ASP A 124 9.21 16.87 20.86
CA ASP A 124 10.04 15.84 20.25
C ASP A 124 9.34 15.27 19.01
N TYR A 125 9.95 14.32 18.30
CA TYR A 125 9.24 13.58 17.25
C TYR A 125 8.10 12.75 17.83
N HIS A 126 7.02 12.60 17.06
CA HIS A 126 5.82 11.86 17.45
C HIS A 126 5.57 10.77 16.42
N ASP A 127 5.37 9.55 16.89
CA ASP A 127 5.32 8.39 16.00
C ASP A 127 4.39 7.30 16.52
N VAL A 128 3.85 6.52 15.59
CA VAL A 128 3.14 5.26 15.84
C VAL A 128 3.66 4.24 14.85
N TYR A 129 4.41 3.26 15.35
CA TYR A 129 5.11 2.30 14.51
C TYR A 129 5.04 0.89 15.10
N GLU A 130 5.18 -0.11 14.24
CA GLU A 130 5.27 -1.51 14.62
C GLU A 130 6.54 -2.12 14.03
N PRO A 131 7.42 -2.72 14.85
CA PRO A 131 8.59 -3.41 14.34
C PRO A 131 8.19 -4.72 13.65
N TYR A 132 8.83 -5.00 12.52
CA TYR A 132 8.74 -6.29 11.84
C TYR A 132 10.13 -6.79 11.47
N THR A 133 10.26 -8.09 11.23
CA THR A 133 11.51 -8.69 10.78
C THR A 133 11.52 -8.74 9.25
N GLY A 134 12.23 -7.80 8.63
CA GLY A 134 12.45 -7.78 7.18
C GLY A 134 13.59 -8.69 6.72
N THR A 135 13.67 -8.91 5.41
CA THR A 135 14.82 -9.57 4.78
C THR A 135 15.79 -8.52 4.25
N ALA A 136 17.06 -8.60 4.63
CA ALA A 136 18.07 -7.65 4.16
C ALA A 136 18.22 -7.68 2.63
N ASN A 137 18.42 -6.51 2.02
CA ASN A 137 18.58 -6.32 0.57
C ASN A 137 17.38 -6.83 -0.25
N TRP A 138 16.18 -6.66 0.30
CA TRP A 138 14.95 -7.01 -0.38
C TRP A 138 14.09 -5.78 -0.68
N MET A 139 13.21 -5.90 -1.69
CA MET A 139 12.23 -4.88 -2.04
C MET A 139 10.95 -5.05 -1.22
N ASP A 140 10.71 -4.10 -0.32
CA ASP A 140 9.50 -4.06 0.50
C ASP A 140 8.59 -2.92 0.01
N THR A 141 7.31 -3.22 -0.22
CA THR A 141 6.30 -2.18 -0.45
C THR A 141 5.59 -1.89 0.84
N ILE A 142 5.70 -0.66 1.35
CA ILE A 142 4.92 -0.18 2.49
C ILE A 142 3.80 0.74 2.00
N SER A 143 2.62 0.58 2.59
CA SER A 143 1.49 1.48 2.34
C SER A 143 0.63 1.64 3.58
N THR A 144 -0.21 2.67 3.63
CA THR A 144 -1.29 2.84 4.61
C THR A 144 -2.47 3.59 4.01
N PHE A 145 -3.63 3.51 4.64
CA PHE A 145 -4.77 4.36 4.32
C PHE A 145 -4.89 5.48 5.35
N ALA A 146 -4.81 6.73 4.91
CA ALA A 146 -4.78 7.89 5.78
C ALA A 146 -5.77 8.96 5.31
N LYS A 147 -6.35 9.66 6.27
CA LYS A 147 -7.20 10.83 6.06
C LYS A 147 -6.78 11.89 7.07
N LYS A 148 -6.85 13.15 6.64
CA LYS A 148 -6.57 14.27 7.52
C LYS A 148 -7.50 14.25 8.74
N GLY A 149 -6.90 14.31 9.92
CA GLY A 149 -7.53 14.77 11.15
C GLY A 149 -7.23 16.26 11.34
N GLU A 150 -6.34 16.58 12.28
CA GLU A 150 -5.88 17.93 12.57
C GLU A 150 -4.64 18.34 11.76
N ARG A 151 -3.82 17.36 11.35
CA ARG A 151 -2.58 17.60 10.60
C ARG A 151 -2.78 17.43 9.10
N ASP A 152 -2.20 18.36 8.33
CA ASP A 152 -2.26 18.32 6.87
C ASP A 152 -1.29 17.31 6.28
N TRP A 153 -0.18 17.02 6.97
CA TRP A 153 0.88 16.16 6.47
C TRP A 153 1.06 14.94 7.35
N ILE A 154 1.27 13.79 6.72
CA ILE A 154 1.79 12.57 7.37
C ILE A 154 3.19 12.30 6.84
N TYR A 155 4.11 11.97 7.76
CA TYR A 155 5.41 11.42 7.44
C TYR A 155 5.33 9.92 7.57
N PHE A 156 5.55 9.20 6.48
CA PHE A 156 5.32 7.77 6.42
C PHE A 156 6.53 7.07 5.85
N GLY A 157 6.99 6.02 6.53
CA GLY A 157 8.15 5.30 6.07
C GLY A 157 8.62 4.15 6.93
N MET A 158 9.89 3.82 6.75
CA MET A 158 10.56 2.64 7.30
C MET A 158 11.91 3.03 7.89
N PHE A 159 12.23 2.42 9.02
CA PHE A 159 13.49 2.61 9.74
C PHE A 159 14.04 1.26 10.19
N ASP A 160 15.34 1.02 9.97
CA ASP A 160 16.00 -0.25 10.33
C ASP A 160 16.48 -0.34 11.79
N GLY A 161 16.25 0.71 12.59
CA GLY A 161 16.69 0.76 13.99
C GLY A 161 18.14 1.24 14.19
N VAL A 162 18.92 1.46 13.12
CA VAL A 162 20.36 1.75 13.20
C VAL A 162 20.76 2.99 12.38
N GLY A 163 20.08 3.29 11.27
CA GLY A 163 20.33 4.49 10.45
C GLY A 163 19.83 4.41 9.01
N GLY A 164 19.36 3.26 8.54
CA GLY A 164 18.65 3.09 7.28
C GLY A 164 17.23 3.61 7.37
N ILE A 165 16.90 4.59 6.53
CA ILE A 165 15.62 5.30 6.57
C ILE A 165 15.10 5.45 5.14
N ALA A 166 13.81 5.18 4.94
CA ALA A 166 13.06 5.64 3.78
C ALA A 166 11.74 6.23 4.24
N ASP A 167 11.62 7.56 4.17
CA ASP A 167 10.41 8.26 4.56
C ASP A 167 9.94 9.22 3.47
N VAL A 168 8.63 9.45 3.43
CA VAL A 168 7.98 10.32 2.46
C VAL A 168 6.90 11.14 3.15
N TRP A 169 6.87 12.44 2.86
CA TRP A 169 5.80 13.33 3.26
C TRP A 169 4.60 13.22 2.30
N PHE A 170 3.40 13.03 2.83
CA PHE A 170 2.15 13.07 2.07
C PHE A 170 1.22 14.13 2.65
N ASN A 171 0.74 15.06 1.81
CA ASN A 171 -0.24 16.06 2.21
C ASN A 171 -1.66 15.50 2.05
N LEU A 172 -2.29 15.17 3.16
CA LEU A 172 -3.65 14.63 3.26
C LEU A 172 -4.74 15.70 3.05
N ASN A 173 -4.38 16.99 3.05
CA ASN A 173 -5.30 18.09 2.77
C ASN A 173 -5.39 18.41 1.27
N THR A 174 -4.25 18.41 0.57
CA THR A 174 -4.17 18.77 -0.86
C THR A 174 -4.04 17.58 -1.79
N GLY A 175 -3.71 16.39 -1.28
CA GLY A 175 -3.47 15.20 -2.10
C GLY A 175 -2.13 15.24 -2.85
N THR A 176 -1.11 15.90 -2.30
CA THR A 176 0.20 16.05 -2.95
C THR A 176 1.30 15.29 -2.20
N ILE A 177 2.21 14.67 -2.94
CA ILE A 177 3.41 14.04 -2.38
C ILE A 177 4.49 15.11 -2.19
N GLY A 178 5.07 15.18 -0.99
CA GLY A 178 6.14 16.10 -0.61
C GLY A 178 7.53 15.51 -0.80
N SER A 179 8.49 16.02 -0.02
CA SER A 179 9.86 15.53 -0.03
C SER A 179 9.99 14.14 0.59
N SER A 180 11.01 13.40 0.16
CA SER A 180 11.46 12.17 0.79
C SER A 180 12.78 12.38 1.54
N PHE A 181 13.03 11.53 2.54
CA PHE A 181 14.32 11.42 3.22
C PHE A 181 14.80 9.97 3.10
N LEU A 182 16.00 9.80 2.53
CA LEU A 182 16.60 8.49 2.29
C LEU A 182 17.99 8.44 2.94
N ALA A 183 18.25 7.41 3.73
CA ALA A 183 19.54 7.20 4.39
C ALA A 183 19.91 5.71 4.47
N GLY A 184 21.18 5.42 4.80
CA GLY A 184 21.67 4.06 5.02
C GLY A 184 21.55 3.11 3.82
N GLY A 185 21.55 3.65 2.59
CA GLY A 185 21.48 2.86 1.36
C GLY A 185 20.08 2.46 0.91
N PHE A 186 19.03 2.91 1.62
CA PHE A 186 17.65 2.72 1.20
C PHE A 186 17.34 3.53 -0.06
N THR A 187 16.55 2.95 -0.96
CA THR A 187 16.11 3.59 -2.20
C THR A 187 14.63 3.34 -2.43
N ILE A 188 13.91 4.33 -2.97
CA ILE A 188 12.54 4.15 -3.43
C ILE A 188 12.52 3.76 -4.91
N VAL A 189 11.91 2.62 -5.24
CA VAL A 189 11.76 2.09 -6.59
C VAL A 189 10.44 2.55 -7.18
N GLY A 190 10.47 3.16 -8.37
CA GLY A 190 9.26 3.63 -9.07
C GLY A 190 8.65 4.91 -8.49
N GLY A 191 9.19 5.43 -7.40
CA GLY A 191 8.74 6.64 -6.73
C GLY A 191 7.61 6.40 -5.72
N PRO A 192 7.40 7.34 -4.78
CA PRO A 192 6.25 7.29 -3.90
C PRO A 192 4.96 7.51 -4.66
N TRP A 193 3.87 6.99 -4.12
CA TRP A 193 2.55 7.06 -4.73
C TRP A 193 1.48 7.39 -3.70
N MET A 194 0.42 8.06 -4.18
CA MET A 194 -0.73 8.48 -3.39
C MET A 194 -1.98 8.34 -4.26
N ILE A 195 -2.95 7.57 -3.78
CA ILE A 195 -4.16 7.23 -4.52
C ILE A 195 -5.36 7.78 -3.74
N PRO A 196 -6.13 8.73 -4.29
CA PRO A 196 -7.33 9.23 -3.64
C PRO A 196 -8.41 8.14 -3.57
N LEU A 197 -9.16 8.16 -2.48
CA LEU A 197 -10.31 7.31 -2.19
C LEU A 197 -11.50 8.19 -1.78
N VAL A 198 -12.61 7.54 -1.50
CA VAL A 198 -13.83 8.21 -1.03
C VAL A 198 -13.61 9.01 0.27
N ASP A 199 -14.42 10.04 0.46
CA ASP A 199 -14.48 10.85 1.69
C ASP A 199 -13.13 11.44 2.13
N GLY A 200 -12.24 11.75 1.20
CA GLY A 200 -10.94 12.36 1.50
C GLY A 200 -9.91 11.40 2.11
N TRP A 201 -10.17 10.10 2.04
CA TRP A 201 -9.15 9.09 2.31
C TRP A 201 -8.16 8.99 1.16
N PHE A 202 -6.93 8.61 1.50
CA PHE A 202 -5.90 8.27 0.53
C PHE A 202 -5.28 6.94 0.90
N ARG A 203 -4.85 6.17 -0.11
CA ARG A 203 -3.83 5.15 0.07
C ARG A 203 -2.47 5.76 -0.29
N VAL A 204 -1.55 5.79 0.63
CA VAL A 204 -0.18 6.29 0.42
C VAL A 204 0.82 5.15 0.54
N GLY A 205 1.96 5.24 -0.12
CA GLY A 205 3.00 4.24 -0.01
C GLY A 205 4.14 4.41 -0.99
N PHE A 206 5.10 3.49 -0.91
CA PHE A 206 6.25 3.38 -1.81
C PHE A 206 6.81 1.94 -1.75
N THR A 207 7.74 1.64 -2.65
CA THR A 207 8.47 0.37 -2.76
C THR A 207 9.96 0.63 -2.76
#